data_AF-G0NGJ2-F1
#
_entry.id   AF-G0NGJ2-F1
#
_cell.length_a   1.000
_cell.length_b   1.000
_cell.length_c   1.000
_cell.angle_alpha   90.00
_cell.angle_beta   90.00
_cell.angle_gamma   90.00
#
_symmetry.space_group_name_H-M   'P 1'
#
loop_
_entity.id
_entity.type
_entity.pdbx_description
1 polymer ?
#
loop_
_entity_poly.entity_id
_entity_poly.type
_entity_poly.pdbx_seq_one_letter_code
_entity_poly.pdbx_strand_id
1 'polypeptide(L)'
;MEYYHNGNDLIIGNRSGAVEVFDNSLHNEDNAKRWERYVKRPISKVGVINKRNVYTISDRSDATVFLDAKGKLEVLYGAVNETVDRPVTKNSKAHFKKPEWCVGLIKGVNDQLPLVAVHGVENEKYLSLTAMDAEGAREPELLLTYKGHTGEVKCMTVTPELLLTGGEDGKAIVQIANFNDPKFGADKVSY
;
A
#
# COMPACT_ATOMS: atom_id res chain seq x y z
N MET A 1 10.09 -2.61 6.26
CA MET A 1 10.00 -4.07 6.35
C MET A 1 8.65 -4.42 6.93
N GLU A 2 8.07 -5.55 6.55
CA GLU A 2 6.78 -6.03 7.08
C GLU A 2 6.78 -7.56 7.10
N TYR A 3 6.19 -8.19 8.10
CA TYR A 3 6.01 -9.64 8.13
C TYR A 3 4.70 -10.02 7.43
N TYR A 4 4.72 -11.10 6.64
CA TYR A 4 3.51 -11.66 6.03
C TYR A 4 3.55 -13.20 6.05
N HIS A 5 2.47 -13.86 5.61
CA HIS A 5 2.29 -15.32 5.78
C HIS A 5 2.42 -15.79 7.24
N ASN A 6 1.72 -15.10 8.16
CA ASN A 6 1.77 -15.39 9.60
C ASN A 6 3.20 -15.30 10.20
N GLY A 7 4.06 -14.47 9.62
CA GLY A 7 5.43 -14.27 10.11
C GLY A 7 6.47 -15.20 9.48
N ASN A 8 6.05 -16.14 8.62
CA ASN A 8 6.99 -17.02 7.92
C ASN A 8 7.84 -16.28 6.89
N ASP A 9 7.32 -15.18 6.35
CA ASP A 9 8.00 -14.41 5.32
C ASP A 9 8.18 -12.95 5.77
N LEU A 10 9.33 -12.37 5.42
CA LEU A 10 9.64 -10.96 5.65
C LEU A 10 9.78 -10.25 4.31
N ILE A 11 8.97 -9.22 4.06
CA ILE A 11 9.15 -8.31 2.92
C ILE A 11 9.93 -7.07 3.34
N ILE A 12 10.93 -6.71 2.54
CA ILE A 12 11.69 -5.48 2.71
C ILE A 12 11.71 -4.66 1.42
N GLY A 13 11.89 -3.36 1.59
CA GLY A 13 12.11 -2.43 0.50
C GLY A 13 13.24 -1.50 0.89
N ASN A 14 14.10 -1.15 -0.06
CA ASN A 14 15.30 -0.37 0.21
C ASN A 14 15.43 0.88 -0.69
N ARG A 15 16.53 1.62 -0.52
CA ARG A 15 16.78 2.87 -1.25
C ARG A 15 17.17 2.68 -2.72
N SER A 16 17.59 1.49 -3.15
CA SER A 16 17.80 1.22 -4.58
C SER A 16 16.48 0.94 -5.31
N GLY A 17 15.36 0.84 -4.58
CA GLY A 17 14.08 0.41 -5.12
C GLY A 17 13.97 -1.12 -5.20
N ALA A 18 14.90 -1.87 -4.61
CA ALA A 18 14.75 -3.32 -4.51
C ALA A 18 13.67 -3.64 -3.47
N VAL A 19 12.75 -4.50 -3.88
CA VAL A 19 11.77 -5.18 -3.06
C VAL A 19 12.24 -6.62 -2.97
N GLU A 20 12.39 -7.14 -1.75
CA GLU A 20 12.92 -8.48 -1.50
C GLU A 20 12.05 -9.20 -0.46
N VAL A 21 11.97 -10.51 -0.56
CA VAL A 21 11.43 -11.35 0.52
C VAL A 21 12.33 -12.47 0.91
N PHE A 22 12.29 -12.71 2.21
CA PHE A 22 13.04 -13.73 2.90
C PHE A 22 12.10 -14.72 3.58
N ASP A 23 12.43 -16.00 3.47
CA ASP A 23 11.86 -17.07 4.29
C ASP A 23 12.53 -17.05 5.67
N ASN A 24 11.75 -16.68 6.70
CA ASN A 24 12.25 -16.53 8.06
C ASN A 24 12.52 -17.88 8.76
N SER A 25 12.14 -19.00 8.16
CA SER A 25 12.53 -20.32 8.69
C SER A 25 13.99 -20.67 8.39
N LEU A 26 14.65 -19.91 7.50
CA LEU A 26 16.02 -20.12 7.09
C LEU A 26 16.96 -19.12 7.77
N HIS A 27 18.11 -19.60 8.25
CA HIS A 27 19.07 -18.79 8.99
C HIS A 27 20.14 -18.11 8.12
N ASN A 28 20.25 -18.51 6.85
CA ASN A 28 21.23 -17.97 5.90
C ASN A 28 20.49 -17.10 4.88
N GLU A 29 20.93 -15.86 4.71
CA GLU A 29 20.26 -14.86 3.87
C GLU A 29 20.17 -15.25 2.40
N ASP A 30 21.25 -15.77 1.82
CA ASP A 30 21.29 -16.18 0.40
C ASP A 30 20.27 -17.29 0.12
N ASN A 31 20.10 -18.22 1.08
CA ASN A 31 19.09 -19.28 1.00
C ASN A 31 17.69 -18.78 1.34
N ALA A 32 17.57 -17.78 2.21
CA ALA A 32 16.30 -17.23 2.64
C ALA A 32 15.65 -16.38 1.55
N LYS A 33 16.44 -15.70 0.69
CA LYS A 33 15.91 -14.82 -0.35
C LYS A 33 15.08 -15.62 -1.36
N ARG A 34 13.77 -15.41 -1.32
CA ARG A 34 12.80 -16.05 -2.24
C ARG A 34 12.69 -15.31 -3.56
N TRP A 35 12.71 -13.98 -3.50
CA TRP A 35 12.54 -13.16 -4.69
C TRP A 35 13.10 -11.76 -4.49
N GLU A 36 13.37 -11.11 -5.62
CA GLU A 36 13.83 -9.73 -5.72
C GLU A 36 13.22 -9.07 -6.97
N ARG A 37 12.78 -7.82 -6.83
CA ARG A 37 12.23 -6.98 -7.91
C ARG A 37 12.63 -5.54 -7.68
N TYR A 38 12.77 -4.77 -8.77
CA TYR A 38 13.17 -3.36 -8.68
C TYR A 38 12.04 -2.46 -9.14
N VAL A 39 11.55 -1.60 -8.25
CA VAL A 39 10.62 -0.50 -8.60
C VAL A 39 11.41 0.73 -9.03
N LYS A 40 10.70 1.69 -9.64
CA LYS A 40 11.30 2.90 -10.23
C LYS A 40 12.07 3.80 -9.25
N ARG A 41 11.76 3.75 -7.95
CA ARG A 41 12.14 4.77 -6.97
C ARG A 41 12.53 4.13 -5.63
N PRO A 42 13.31 4.83 -4.79
CA PRO A 42 13.56 4.43 -3.41
C PRO A 42 12.26 4.12 -2.67
N ILE A 43 12.24 3.02 -1.93
CA ILE A 43 11.05 2.59 -1.18
C ILE A 43 11.04 3.26 0.18
N SER A 44 9.93 3.92 0.51
CA SER A 44 9.69 4.55 1.81
C SER A 44 8.86 3.64 2.73
N LYS A 45 8.00 2.78 2.14
CA LYS A 45 7.14 1.87 2.89
C LYS A 45 6.92 0.56 2.13
N VAL A 46 6.84 -0.53 2.89
CA VAL A 46 6.23 -1.79 2.46
C VAL A 46 5.03 -2.08 3.35
N GLY A 47 4.06 -2.81 2.84
CA GLY A 47 2.89 -3.21 3.63
C GLY A 47 2.18 -4.42 3.05
N VAL A 48 1.29 -5.00 3.87
CA VAL A 48 0.56 -6.23 3.56
C VAL A 48 -0.92 -5.90 3.52
N ILE A 49 -1.56 -6.18 2.39
CA ILE A 49 -3.00 -5.99 2.24
C ILE A 49 -3.74 -7.24 2.71
N ASN A 50 -3.25 -8.42 2.33
CA ASN A 50 -3.82 -9.70 2.74
C ASN A 50 -2.77 -10.82 2.57
N LYS A 51 -3.17 -12.09 2.75
CA LYS A 51 -2.28 -13.26 2.65
C LYS A 51 -1.55 -13.41 1.30
N ARG A 52 -1.98 -12.71 0.25
CA ARG A 52 -1.37 -12.81 -1.09
C ARG A 52 -0.91 -11.47 -1.64
N ASN A 53 -1.49 -10.36 -1.18
CA ASN A 53 -1.21 -9.05 -1.75
C ASN A 53 -0.33 -8.24 -0.80
N VAL A 54 0.80 -7.78 -1.32
CA VAL A 54 1.75 -6.90 -0.64
C VAL A 54 2.01 -5.68 -1.52
N TYR A 55 2.46 -4.59 -0.93
CA TYR A 55 2.70 -3.36 -1.65
C TYR A 55 3.95 -2.64 -1.19
N THR A 56 4.46 -1.78 -2.08
CA THR A 56 5.50 -0.81 -1.78
C THR A 56 5.00 0.58 -2.11
N ILE A 57 5.43 1.58 -1.33
CA ILE A 57 5.27 3.01 -1.65
C ILE A 57 6.66 3.61 -1.75
N SER A 58 6.88 4.41 -2.80
CA SER A 58 8.14 5.12 -2.98
C SER A 58 8.23 6.41 -2.15
N ASP A 59 9.43 6.99 -2.09
CA ASP A 59 9.66 8.35 -1.57
C ASP A 59 8.94 9.48 -2.35
N ARG A 60 8.30 9.14 -3.48
CA ARG A 60 7.47 10.03 -4.30
C ARG A 60 6.01 9.58 -4.36
N SER A 61 5.57 8.75 -3.40
CA SER A 61 4.20 8.25 -3.32
C SER A 61 3.74 7.50 -4.58
N ASP A 62 4.66 6.78 -5.25
CA ASP A 62 4.30 5.76 -6.24
C ASP A 62 4.03 4.44 -5.54
N ALA A 63 2.81 3.92 -5.63
CA ALA A 63 2.49 2.61 -5.12
C ALA A 63 2.63 1.52 -6.18
N THR A 64 3.23 0.39 -5.82
CA THR A 64 3.28 -0.84 -6.62
C THR A 64 2.75 -1.98 -5.78
N VAL A 65 1.88 -2.81 -6.36
CA VAL A 65 1.26 -3.95 -5.67
C VAL A 65 1.62 -5.24 -6.36
N PHE A 66 1.87 -6.24 -5.53
CA PHE A 66 2.30 -7.54 -5.93
C PHE A 66 1.37 -8.61 -5.41
N LEU A 67 1.16 -9.64 -6.22
CA LEU A 67 0.49 -10.88 -5.87
C LEU A 67 1.53 -11.97 -5.63
N ASP A 68 1.44 -12.62 -4.49
CA ASP A 68 2.10 -13.89 -4.24
C ASP A 68 1.34 -15.01 -4.95
N ALA A 69 1.94 -15.47 -6.05
CA ALA A 69 1.49 -16.55 -6.90
C ALA A 69 2.34 -17.82 -6.64
N LYS A 70 2.25 -18.36 -5.43
CA LYS A 70 2.86 -19.66 -5.03
C LYS A 70 4.38 -19.67 -5.30
N GLY A 71 5.10 -18.76 -4.66
CA GLY A 71 6.57 -18.70 -4.72
C GLY A 71 7.12 -17.72 -5.76
N LYS A 72 6.26 -16.93 -6.41
CA LYS A 72 6.65 -15.81 -7.25
C LYS A 72 5.81 -14.60 -6.89
N LEU A 73 6.46 -13.44 -6.69
CA LEU A 73 5.73 -12.18 -6.73
C LEU A 73 5.51 -11.74 -8.17
N GLU A 74 4.25 -11.76 -8.55
CA GLU A 74 3.77 -11.17 -9.78
C GLU A 74 3.34 -9.73 -9.51
N VAL A 75 3.62 -8.83 -10.45
CA VAL A 75 3.13 -7.46 -10.34
C VAL A 75 1.66 -7.48 -10.69
N LEU A 76 0.80 -7.09 -9.74
CA LEU A 76 -0.61 -6.85 -10.04
C LEU A 76 -0.76 -5.54 -10.80
N TYR A 77 -0.14 -4.48 -10.30
CA TYR A 77 -0.04 -3.21 -11.00
C TYR A 77 1.12 -2.37 -10.49
N GLY A 78 1.53 -1.42 -11.34
CA GLY A 78 2.81 -0.72 -11.23
C GLY A 78 3.80 -1.23 -12.27
N ALA A 79 5.05 -0.82 -12.15
CA ALA A 79 6.09 -1.21 -13.08
C ALA A 79 7.35 -1.59 -12.31
N VAL A 80 7.92 -2.74 -12.69
CA VAL A 80 9.13 -3.28 -12.06
C VAL A 80 10.07 -3.83 -13.10
N ASN A 81 11.33 -4.01 -12.70
CA ASN A 81 12.32 -4.78 -13.43
C ASN A 81 12.81 -5.97 -12.60
N GLU A 82 13.38 -6.95 -13.29
CA GLU A 82 14.00 -8.13 -12.66
C GLU A 82 15.46 -7.89 -12.28
N THR A 83 16.11 -6.87 -12.86
CA THR A 83 17.51 -6.52 -12.58
C THR A 83 17.66 -5.04 -12.29
N VAL A 84 18.65 -4.68 -11.47
CA VAL A 84 18.96 -3.30 -11.09
C VAL A 84 19.41 -2.43 -12.27
N ASP A 85 20.07 -3.02 -13.27
CA ASP A 85 20.68 -2.31 -14.39
C ASP A 85 19.66 -1.79 -15.42
N ARG A 86 18.40 -2.22 -15.30
CA ARG A 86 17.33 -1.77 -16.20
C ARG A 86 16.51 -0.69 -15.50
N PRO A 87 16.37 0.50 -16.08
CA PRO A 87 15.51 1.52 -15.52
C PRO A 87 14.03 1.18 -15.76
N VAL A 88 13.21 1.32 -14.71
CA VAL A 88 11.75 1.23 -14.86
C VAL A 88 11.24 2.55 -15.44
N THR A 89 10.74 2.51 -16.67
CA THR A 89 10.31 3.74 -17.36
C THR A 89 8.83 4.05 -17.14
N LYS A 90 7.98 3.03 -17.08
CA LYS A 90 6.54 3.16 -16.84
C LYS A 90 6.26 3.66 -15.41
N ASN A 91 5.26 4.53 -15.28
CA ASN A 91 4.75 4.96 -13.97
C ASN A 91 3.60 4.03 -13.56
N SER A 92 3.45 3.83 -12.25
CA SER A 92 2.21 3.28 -11.71
C SER A 92 1.07 4.26 -11.95
N LYS A 93 -0.15 3.77 -12.22
CA LYS A 93 -1.35 4.63 -12.18
C LYS A 93 -1.67 5.05 -10.75
N ALA A 94 -1.18 4.29 -9.76
CA ALA A 94 -1.27 4.59 -8.34
C ALA A 94 -0.18 5.59 -7.90
N HIS A 95 -0.15 6.76 -8.55
CA HIS A 95 0.79 7.83 -8.26
C HIS A 95 0.06 9.02 -7.60
N PHE A 96 0.57 9.46 -6.46
CA PHE A 96 0.06 10.62 -5.74
C PHE A 96 1.03 11.78 -5.98
N LYS A 97 0.59 12.75 -6.78
CA LYS A 97 1.38 13.93 -7.10
C LYS A 97 1.29 14.93 -5.96
N LYS A 98 2.41 15.55 -5.59
CA LYS A 98 2.40 16.70 -4.68
C LYS A 98 1.31 17.71 -5.09
N PRO A 99 0.52 18.24 -4.14
CA PRO A 99 0.67 18.10 -2.69
C PRO A 99 0.09 16.81 -2.08
N GLU A 100 -0.46 15.89 -2.87
CA GLU A 100 -0.96 14.61 -2.36
C GLU A 100 0.19 13.64 -2.01
N TRP A 101 -0.06 12.81 -1.00
CA TRP A 101 0.86 11.74 -0.57
C TRP A 101 0.09 10.53 -0.08
N CYS A 102 0.69 9.34 -0.16
CA CYS A 102 0.05 8.07 0.18
C CYS A 102 0.62 7.49 1.48
N VAL A 103 -0.26 7.20 2.45
CA VAL A 103 0.12 6.56 3.72
C VAL A 103 0.24 5.03 3.55
N GLY A 104 -0.66 4.45 2.75
CA GLY A 104 -0.81 3.01 2.61
C GLY A 104 -1.96 2.60 1.72
N LEU A 105 -2.01 1.30 1.44
CA LEU A 105 -3.09 0.65 0.69
C LEU A 105 -3.76 -0.40 1.57
N ILE A 106 -5.08 -0.50 1.47
CA ILE A 106 -5.88 -1.50 2.19
C ILE A 106 -6.75 -2.29 1.20
N LYS A 107 -7.30 -3.41 1.67
CA LYS A 107 -8.22 -4.23 0.87
C LYS A 107 -9.42 -3.36 0.46
N GLY A 108 -9.77 -3.41 -0.82
CA GLY A 108 -10.90 -2.66 -1.34
C GLY A 108 -12.24 -3.36 -1.15
N VAL A 109 -13.22 -2.88 -1.92
CA VAL A 109 -14.64 -3.16 -1.73
C VAL A 109 -15.04 -4.46 -2.43
N ASN A 110 -14.59 -4.65 -3.67
CA ASN A 110 -14.96 -5.79 -4.52
C ASN A 110 -13.87 -6.06 -5.58
N ASP A 111 -14.11 -6.99 -6.51
CA ASP A 111 -13.12 -7.37 -7.53
C ASP A 111 -12.85 -6.27 -8.57
N GLN A 112 -13.80 -5.37 -8.82
CA GLN A 112 -13.61 -4.21 -9.71
C GLN A 112 -12.80 -3.10 -9.03
N LEU A 113 -13.00 -2.93 -7.71
CA LEU A 113 -12.32 -1.97 -6.86
C LEU A 113 -11.53 -2.71 -5.77
N PRO A 114 -10.49 -3.46 -6.15
CA PRO A 114 -9.82 -4.42 -5.27
C PRO A 114 -9.06 -3.75 -4.12
N LEU A 115 -8.80 -2.44 -4.21
CA LEU A 115 -7.98 -1.71 -3.26
C LEU A 115 -8.55 -0.34 -2.93
N VAL A 116 -8.16 0.15 -1.75
CA VAL A 116 -8.42 1.51 -1.32
C VAL A 116 -7.11 2.14 -0.90
N ALA A 117 -6.82 3.31 -1.44
CA ALA A 117 -5.72 4.14 -0.99
C ALA A 117 -6.11 4.94 0.25
N VAL A 118 -5.23 4.96 1.24
CA VAL A 118 -5.29 5.90 2.36
C VAL A 118 -4.24 6.97 2.11
N HIS A 119 -4.70 8.19 1.87
CA HIS A 119 -3.85 9.29 1.39
C HIS A 119 -4.23 10.61 2.05
N GLY A 120 -3.38 11.60 1.90
CA GLY A 120 -3.61 12.95 2.41
C GLY A 120 -3.06 14.00 1.47
N VAL A 121 -3.27 15.26 1.85
CA VAL A 121 -2.81 16.44 1.11
C VAL A 121 -1.93 17.27 2.04
N GLU A 122 -0.77 17.75 1.57
CA GLU A 122 0.12 18.62 2.33
C GLU A 122 -0.68 19.83 2.88
N ASN A 123 -0.46 20.14 4.17
CA ASN A 123 -1.14 21.20 4.94
C ASN A 123 -2.63 20.97 5.24
N GLU A 124 -3.24 19.90 4.75
CA GLU A 124 -4.61 19.52 5.12
C GLU A 124 -4.64 18.66 6.39
N LYS A 125 -5.73 18.76 7.15
CA LYS A 125 -5.91 18.11 8.47
C LYS A 125 -6.82 16.88 8.41
N TYR A 126 -6.78 16.19 7.28
CA TYR A 126 -7.61 15.02 7.03
C TYR A 126 -6.86 13.95 6.22
N LEU A 127 -7.33 12.72 6.37
CA LEU A 127 -7.01 11.60 5.50
C LEU A 127 -8.20 11.29 4.62
N SER A 128 -7.95 10.89 3.38
CA SER A 128 -8.96 10.49 2.43
C SER A 128 -8.78 9.03 2.03
N LEU A 129 -9.90 8.36 1.80
CA LEU A 129 -9.98 7.00 1.27
C LEU A 129 -10.55 7.06 -0.14
N THR A 130 -9.84 6.47 -1.10
CA THR A 130 -10.27 6.41 -2.50
C THR A 130 -10.12 5.00 -3.02
N ALA A 131 -11.20 4.45 -3.59
CA ALA A 131 -11.16 3.17 -4.27
C ALA A 131 -10.23 3.21 -5.50
N MET A 132 -9.68 2.06 -5.85
CA MET A 132 -8.78 1.90 -6.98
C MET A 132 -9.16 0.68 -7.80
N ASP A 133 -9.13 0.84 -9.12
CA ASP A 133 -9.36 -0.25 -10.08
C ASP A 133 -8.18 -1.25 -10.13
N ALA A 134 -8.35 -2.30 -10.94
CA ALA A 134 -7.34 -3.35 -11.12
C ALA A 134 -6.01 -2.83 -11.72
N GLU A 135 -6.04 -1.71 -12.44
CA GLU A 135 -4.87 -1.04 -13.00
C GLU A 135 -4.23 -0.03 -12.04
N GLY A 136 -4.82 0.16 -10.86
CA GLY A 136 -4.38 1.10 -9.83
C GLY A 136 -4.76 2.55 -10.11
N ALA A 137 -5.70 2.83 -11.01
CA ALA A 137 -6.29 4.16 -11.14
C ALA A 137 -7.30 4.40 -10.01
N ARG A 138 -7.27 5.62 -9.47
CA ARG A 138 -8.18 6.06 -8.41
C ARG A 138 -9.55 6.41 -8.99
N GLU A 139 -10.61 6.00 -8.30
CA GLU A 139 -11.94 6.53 -8.53
C GLU A 139 -11.98 8.06 -8.29
N PRO A 140 -12.80 8.81 -9.04
CA PRO A 140 -12.88 10.27 -8.89
C PRO A 140 -13.58 10.69 -7.60
N GLU A 141 -14.53 9.88 -7.11
CA GLU A 141 -15.22 10.13 -5.85
C GLU A 141 -14.42 9.54 -4.67
N LEU A 142 -14.27 10.36 -3.62
CA LEU A 142 -13.74 9.87 -2.34
C LEU A 142 -14.77 8.94 -1.71
N LEU A 143 -14.32 7.78 -1.23
CA LEU A 143 -15.15 6.94 -0.38
C LEU A 143 -15.40 7.65 0.96
N LEU A 144 -14.35 8.29 1.50
CA LEU A 144 -14.45 8.94 2.79
C LEU A 144 -13.31 9.91 3.08
N THR A 145 -13.56 10.78 4.06
CA THR A 145 -12.56 11.66 4.66
C THR A 145 -12.60 11.58 6.19
N TYR A 146 -11.47 11.22 6.81
CA TYR A 146 -11.27 11.23 8.25
C TYR A 146 -10.60 12.52 8.69
N LYS A 147 -11.24 13.23 9.62
CA LYS A 147 -10.63 14.39 10.30
C LYS A 147 -10.02 13.96 11.63
N GLY A 148 -9.04 14.71 12.10
CA GLY A 148 -8.58 14.64 13.49
C GLY A 148 -7.08 14.82 13.68
N HIS A 149 -6.29 14.36 12.72
CA HIS A 149 -4.86 14.65 12.70
C HIS A 149 -4.64 16.13 12.39
N THR A 150 -3.72 16.75 13.10
CA THR A 150 -3.31 18.14 12.89
C THR A 150 -1.88 18.29 12.35
N GLY A 151 -1.18 17.17 12.17
CA GLY A 151 0.15 17.06 11.58
C GLY A 151 0.21 15.92 10.55
N GLU A 152 1.37 15.71 9.93
CA GLU A 152 1.55 14.69 8.89
C GLU A 152 1.36 13.28 9.48
N VAL A 153 0.60 12.43 8.81
CA VAL A 153 0.43 11.03 9.22
C VAL A 153 1.61 10.23 8.70
N LYS A 154 2.33 9.59 9.61
CA LYS A 154 3.58 8.87 9.31
C LYS A 154 3.39 7.38 9.18
N CYS A 155 2.38 6.84 9.84
CA CYS A 155 2.13 5.41 9.84
C CYS A 155 0.65 5.10 9.89
N MET A 156 0.34 3.89 9.43
CA MET A 156 -0.98 3.30 9.55
C MET A 156 -0.87 1.79 9.71
N THR A 157 -1.89 1.20 10.29
CA THR A 157 -2.17 -0.23 10.24
C THR A 157 -3.69 -0.45 10.12
N VAL A 158 -4.10 -1.62 9.67
CA VAL A 158 -5.49 -1.94 9.39
C VAL A 158 -5.86 -3.30 9.97
N THR A 159 -7.05 -3.40 10.54
CA THR A 159 -7.73 -4.66 10.83
C THR A 159 -8.92 -4.80 9.88
N PRO A 160 -9.59 -5.96 9.83
CA PRO A 160 -10.83 -6.08 9.05
C PRO A 160 -11.91 -5.04 9.39
N GLU A 161 -11.85 -4.43 10.57
CA GLU A 161 -12.85 -3.49 11.07
C GLU A 161 -12.34 -2.06 11.25
N LEU A 162 -11.05 -1.88 11.48
CA LEU A 162 -10.49 -0.60 11.95
C LEU A 162 -9.29 -0.16 11.12
N LEU A 163 -9.21 1.14 10.88
CA LEU A 163 -8.02 1.83 10.39
C LEU A 163 -7.41 2.59 11.58
N LEU A 164 -6.14 2.33 11.85
CA LEU A 164 -5.37 3.04 12.86
C LEU A 164 -4.30 3.86 12.18
N THR A 165 -4.23 5.16 12.51
CA THR A 165 -3.24 6.09 11.95
C THR A 165 -2.48 6.82 13.04
N GLY A 166 -1.17 7.02 12.84
CA GLY A 166 -0.29 7.73 13.76
C GLY A 166 0.40 8.91 13.07
N GLY A 167 0.40 10.07 13.71
CA GLY A 167 0.90 11.33 13.12
C GLY A 167 1.93 12.07 13.96
N GLU A 168 2.61 13.04 13.34
CA GLU A 168 3.56 13.95 13.99
C GLU A 168 2.90 14.85 15.05
N ASP A 169 1.57 14.92 15.07
CA ASP A 169 0.80 15.61 16.10
C ASP A 169 0.71 14.84 17.43
N GLY A 170 1.41 13.71 17.54
CA GLY A 170 1.45 12.88 18.75
C GLY A 170 0.16 12.10 18.99
N LYS A 171 -0.74 12.02 18.00
CA LYS A 171 -2.00 11.28 18.11
C LYS A 171 -1.91 9.94 17.40
N ALA A 172 -2.58 8.96 18.00
CA ALA A 172 -3.08 7.78 17.30
C ALA A 172 -4.59 7.95 17.13
N ILE A 173 -5.10 7.79 15.91
CA ILE A 173 -6.52 7.91 15.59
C ILE A 173 -7.02 6.57 15.12
N VAL A 174 -8.17 6.15 15.64
CA VAL A 174 -8.85 4.92 15.26
C VAL A 174 -10.13 5.28 14.53
N GLN A 175 -10.30 4.72 13.34
CA GLN A 175 -11.45 4.90 12.47
C GLN A 175 -11.99 3.53 12.05
N ILE A 176 -13.24 3.47 11.62
CA ILE A 176 -13.81 2.22 11.07
C ILE A 176 -13.23 2.04 9.66
N ALA A 177 -12.85 0.83 9.25
CA ALA A 177 -12.38 0.52 7.90
C ALA A 177 -13.29 -0.48 7.15
N ASN A 178 -14.35 -0.95 7.81
CA ASN A 178 -15.28 -1.90 7.23
C ASN A 178 -16.27 -1.21 6.29
N PHE A 179 -16.01 -1.22 4.98
CA PHE A 179 -16.87 -0.60 3.97
C PHE A 179 -18.34 -1.09 3.96
N ASN A 180 -18.65 -2.21 4.62
CA ASN A 180 -20.04 -2.68 4.78
C ASN A 180 -20.80 -1.95 5.91
N ASP A 181 -20.17 -1.08 6.71
CA ASP A 181 -20.87 -0.31 7.74
C ASP A 181 -21.80 0.73 7.09
N PRO A 182 -23.09 0.78 7.46
CA PRO A 182 -24.06 1.74 6.91
C PRO A 182 -23.64 3.22 7.00
N LYS A 183 -22.73 3.57 7.92
CA LYS A 183 -22.17 4.92 8.06
C LYS A 183 -21.31 5.35 6.85
N PHE A 184 -20.82 4.40 6.06
CA PHE A 184 -20.12 4.68 4.80
C PHE A 184 -21.07 5.01 3.63
N GLY A 185 -22.40 5.02 3.89
CA GLY A 185 -23.44 5.22 2.89
C GLY A 185 -23.85 3.92 2.23
N ALA A 186 -24.94 3.93 1.45
CA ALA A 186 -25.16 2.87 0.48
C ALA A 186 -24.02 2.96 -0.52
N ASP A 187 -23.28 1.86 -0.74
CA ASP A 187 -22.28 1.75 -1.78
C ASP A 187 -22.80 2.45 -3.04
N LYS A 188 -22.22 3.61 -3.41
CA LYS A 188 -22.51 4.25 -4.70
C LYS A 188 -21.85 3.48 -5.86
N VAL A 189 -21.70 2.16 -5.71
CA VAL A 189 -21.29 1.29 -6.78
C VAL A 189 -22.55 1.05 -7.60
N SER A 190 -22.77 1.89 -8.60
CA SER A 190 -23.76 1.58 -9.65
C SER A 190 -23.32 0.29 -10.35
N TYR A 191 -24.10 -0.77 -10.17
CA TYR A 191 -23.99 -2.02 -10.93
C TYR A 191 -24.07 -1.80 -12.43
#